data_AF-E6LMG7-F1
#
_entry.id   AF-E6LMG7-F1
#
_cell.length_a   1.000
_cell.length_b   1.000
_cell.length_c   1.000
_cell.angle_alpha   90.00
_cell.angle_beta   90.00
_cell.angle_gamma   90.00
#
_symmetry.space_group_name_H-M   'P 1'
#
loop_
_entity.id
_entity.type
_entity.pdbx_description
1 polymer ?
#
loop_
_entity_poly.entity_id
_entity_poly.type
_entity_poly.pdbx_seq_one_letter_code
_entity_poly.pdbx_strand_id
1 'polypeptide(L)'
;MIRFEKIDENTKNLEEIKQLYWDAFPFEERIPFYIMVLVGNDRGVEFLSVYDDDIWLGFIHTLVGEKLSYIFYFAIDGRLRRSGYGSKILREYKKMHPRLSLAIEPVEEGSGNIKQRKKRLEFYNKNGFETLDTRVVEMGVEFELMGAKGMEIKESDYKSLVKKFFDSFDRDKRVMSVKEMRDADSYTIKNFMDSKELMYRAGEAIFYVADWNIGDKVLILAGSGNNAGDGYVVADLLDIEGIDVEILLIKDKFSEDGKYYFNICNQKGIKYSVLDDGTDYNTLLKKFNSYDYILDCIYGTGFVGEVREPVYSVIKAVNNSKAIVVSADINSGMNGDTGESNICINSDLTVSIGFLKKGLITDEAKKHIGKLVNMYIGIVAKEES
;
A
#
# COMPACT_ATOMS: atom_id res chain seq x y z
N MET A 1 24.09 -23.04 -10.71
CA MET A 1 24.71 -22.41 -9.50
C MET A 1 23.73 -21.38 -8.94
N ILE A 2 23.58 -21.24 -7.61
CA ILE A 2 22.69 -20.18 -7.09
C ILE A 2 23.24 -18.82 -7.45
N ARG A 3 22.38 -18.00 -8.04
CA ARG A 3 22.69 -16.65 -8.48
C ARG A 3 21.64 -15.69 -7.95
N PHE A 4 22.11 -14.54 -7.49
CA PHE A 4 21.26 -13.45 -7.01
C PHE A 4 21.37 -12.29 -8.00
N GLU A 5 20.24 -11.80 -8.48
CA GLU A 5 20.15 -10.64 -9.35
C GLU A 5 19.34 -9.56 -8.65
N LYS A 6 19.73 -8.28 -8.82
CA LYS A 6 18.95 -7.17 -8.28
C LYS A 6 17.60 -7.08 -8.95
N ILE A 7 16.57 -6.79 -8.16
CA ILE A 7 15.24 -6.44 -8.63
C ILE A 7 15.15 -4.91 -8.65
N ASP A 8 14.74 -4.39 -9.79
CA ASP A 8 14.43 -2.99 -10.05
C ASP A 8 13.27 -2.89 -11.06
N GLU A 9 12.90 -1.67 -11.43
CA GLU A 9 11.82 -1.38 -12.38
C GLU A 9 12.01 -2.00 -13.78
N ASN A 10 13.23 -2.40 -14.14
CA ASN A 10 13.55 -3.01 -15.43
C ASN A 10 13.64 -4.54 -15.36
N THR A 11 13.32 -5.13 -14.21
CA THR A 11 13.35 -6.58 -14.02
C THR A 11 12.28 -7.26 -14.88
N LYS A 12 12.70 -8.21 -15.72
CA LYS A 12 11.83 -8.82 -16.75
C LYS A 12 10.63 -9.57 -16.18
N ASN A 13 10.80 -10.22 -15.04
CA ASN A 13 9.78 -11.06 -14.40
C ASN A 13 9.17 -10.39 -13.15
N LEU A 14 9.05 -9.06 -13.16
CA LEU A 14 8.60 -8.29 -12.01
C LEU A 14 7.16 -8.67 -11.61
N GLU A 15 6.29 -8.95 -12.57
CA GLU A 15 4.92 -9.41 -12.31
C GLU A 15 4.89 -10.80 -11.67
N GLU A 16 5.73 -11.74 -12.10
CA GLU A 16 5.83 -13.04 -11.42
C GLU A 16 6.37 -12.92 -9.99
N ILE A 17 7.30 -11.99 -9.75
CA ILE A 17 7.80 -11.68 -8.40
C ILE A 17 6.67 -11.08 -7.54
N LYS A 18 5.91 -10.13 -8.08
CA LYS A 18 4.76 -9.51 -7.41
C LYS A 18 3.69 -10.56 -7.07
N GLN A 19 3.36 -11.44 -8.00
CA GLN A 19 2.40 -12.52 -7.74
C GLN A 19 2.91 -13.48 -6.67
N LEU A 20 4.19 -13.87 -6.71
CA LEU A 20 4.78 -14.72 -5.68
C LEU A 20 4.75 -14.03 -4.31
N TYR A 21 4.96 -12.71 -4.25
CA TYR A 21 4.86 -11.93 -3.03
C TYR A 21 3.43 -11.98 -2.46
N TRP A 22 2.41 -11.74 -3.28
CA TRP A 22 1.00 -11.83 -2.85
C TRP A 22 0.59 -13.25 -2.43
N ASP A 23 1.04 -14.28 -3.14
CA ASP A 23 0.73 -15.67 -2.81
C ASP A 23 1.44 -16.16 -1.53
N ALA A 24 2.58 -15.55 -1.18
CA ALA A 24 3.43 -16.00 -0.08
C ALA A 24 3.11 -15.31 1.25
N PHE A 25 2.64 -14.06 1.22
CA PHE A 25 2.44 -13.23 2.41
C PHE A 25 1.00 -12.70 2.47
N PRO A 26 0.31 -12.86 3.62
CA PRO A 26 -1.03 -12.31 3.80
C PRO A 26 -1.00 -10.77 3.78
N PHE A 27 -2.11 -10.11 3.48
CA PHE A 27 -2.10 -8.67 3.18
C PHE A 27 -1.69 -7.81 4.38
N GLU A 28 -1.98 -8.26 5.59
CA GLU A 28 -1.61 -7.60 6.85
C GLU A 28 -0.10 -7.58 7.06
N GLU A 29 0.63 -8.50 6.42
CA GLU A 29 2.09 -8.59 6.47
C GLU A 29 2.76 -7.85 5.29
N ARG A 30 1.97 -7.34 4.34
CA ARG A 30 2.49 -6.73 3.11
C ARG A 30 2.66 -5.21 3.25
N ILE A 31 3.70 -4.69 2.61
CA ILE A 31 3.82 -3.30 2.18
C ILE A 31 3.52 -3.15 0.68
N PRO A 32 3.23 -1.94 0.18
CA PRO A 32 3.05 -1.72 -1.25
C PRO A 32 4.24 -2.25 -2.06
N PHE A 33 3.98 -3.06 -3.08
CA PHE A 33 5.04 -3.74 -3.81
C PHE A 33 5.96 -2.75 -4.54
N TYR A 34 5.39 -1.66 -5.07
CA TYR A 34 6.17 -0.61 -5.74
C TYR A 34 7.22 0.03 -4.81
N ILE A 35 6.97 0.08 -3.50
CA ILE A 35 7.93 0.62 -2.54
C ILE A 35 9.13 -0.31 -2.43
N MET A 36 8.92 -1.63 -2.38
CA MET A 36 10.03 -2.61 -2.38
C MET A 36 10.90 -2.47 -3.62
N VAL A 37 10.31 -2.16 -4.78
CA VAL A 37 11.06 -1.90 -6.02
C VAL A 37 11.82 -0.57 -5.94
N LEU A 38 11.14 0.49 -5.49
CA LEU A 38 11.68 1.86 -5.47
C LEU A 38 12.85 2.01 -4.48
N VAL A 39 12.77 1.36 -3.31
CA VAL A 39 13.82 1.42 -2.28
C VAL A 39 14.71 0.17 -2.24
N GLY A 40 14.42 -0.84 -3.06
CA GLY A 40 15.03 -2.18 -2.98
C GLY A 40 16.55 -2.23 -3.21
N ASN A 41 17.13 -1.14 -3.71
CA ASN A 41 18.57 -1.01 -3.96
C ASN A 41 19.18 0.25 -3.34
N ASP A 42 18.47 0.91 -2.42
CA ASP A 42 19.04 1.98 -1.61
C ASP A 42 20.14 1.46 -0.69
N ARG A 43 20.93 2.37 -0.12
CA ARG A 43 21.97 2.00 0.85
C ARG A 43 21.33 1.30 2.05
N GLY A 44 21.54 -0.02 2.13
CA GLY A 44 21.08 -0.86 3.24
C GLY A 44 19.81 -1.66 2.95
N VAL A 45 19.40 -1.80 1.68
CA VAL A 45 18.35 -2.73 1.26
C VAL A 45 18.87 -3.58 0.10
N GLU A 46 18.53 -4.86 0.12
CA GLU A 46 18.76 -5.78 -0.99
C GLU A 46 17.44 -6.44 -1.37
N PHE A 47 16.91 -6.11 -2.55
CA PHE A 47 15.80 -6.84 -3.16
C PHE A 47 16.31 -7.66 -4.34
N LEU A 48 16.39 -8.98 -4.17
CA LEU A 48 17.10 -9.86 -5.09
C LEU A 48 16.19 -10.99 -5.60
N SER A 49 16.22 -11.20 -6.91
CA SER A 49 15.67 -12.37 -7.59
C SER A 49 16.69 -13.50 -7.55
N VAL A 50 16.21 -14.74 -7.37
CA VAL A 50 17.08 -15.89 -7.13
C VAL A 50 16.91 -16.93 -8.24
N TYR A 51 18.03 -17.39 -8.79
CA TYR A 51 18.07 -18.35 -9.88
C TYR A 51 19.00 -19.53 -9.58
N ASP A 52 18.73 -20.70 -10.17
CA ASP A 52 19.72 -21.76 -10.39
C ASP A 52 19.83 -21.97 -11.89
N ASP A 53 20.95 -21.52 -12.46
CA ASP A 53 21.14 -21.40 -13.90
C ASP A 53 20.01 -20.53 -14.53
N ASP A 54 19.23 -21.06 -15.47
CA ASP A 54 18.13 -20.32 -16.12
C ASP A 54 16.77 -20.48 -15.39
N ILE A 55 16.72 -21.21 -14.28
CA ILE A 55 15.49 -21.48 -13.54
C ILE A 55 15.31 -20.40 -12.47
N TRP A 56 14.25 -19.61 -12.60
CA TRP A 56 13.82 -18.69 -11.54
C TRP A 56 13.24 -19.47 -10.35
N LEU A 57 13.75 -19.17 -9.16
CA LEU A 57 13.40 -19.88 -7.92
C LEU A 57 12.47 -19.08 -7.02
N GLY A 58 12.55 -17.75 -7.05
CA GLY A 58 11.84 -16.85 -6.15
C GLY A 58 12.64 -15.59 -5.86
N PHE A 59 12.44 -14.98 -4.69
CA PHE A 59 13.10 -13.74 -4.31
C PHE A 59 13.46 -13.70 -2.82
N ILE A 60 14.37 -12.79 -2.47
CA ILE A 60 14.74 -12.43 -1.10
C ILE A 60 14.83 -10.91 -0.98
N HIS A 61 14.23 -10.35 0.07
CA HIS A 61 14.30 -8.93 0.42
C HIS A 61 14.91 -8.79 1.82
N THR A 62 16.04 -8.11 1.91
CA THR A 62 16.86 -8.02 3.12
C THR A 62 17.18 -6.58 3.47
N LEU A 63 16.97 -6.20 4.74
CA LEU A 63 17.50 -4.96 5.30
C LEU A 63 18.94 -5.22 5.77
N VAL A 64 19.90 -4.50 5.21
CA VAL A 64 21.33 -4.73 5.42
C VAL A 64 21.94 -3.57 6.22
N GLY A 65 22.42 -3.89 7.42
CA GLY A 65 23.15 -2.97 8.29
C GLY A 65 24.54 -3.48 8.62
N GLU A 66 25.33 -2.63 9.26
CA GLU A 66 26.73 -2.95 9.62
C GLU A 66 26.85 -4.14 10.58
N LYS A 67 25.84 -4.33 11.45
CA LYS A 67 25.85 -5.36 12.51
C LYS A 67 24.87 -6.50 12.26
N LEU A 68 23.91 -6.33 11.35
CA LEU A 68 22.76 -7.20 11.22
C LEU A 68 22.24 -7.14 9.79
N SER A 69 21.92 -8.29 9.22
CA SER A 69 21.08 -8.38 8.02
C SER A 69 19.77 -9.05 8.42
N TYR A 70 18.65 -8.47 8.02
CA TYR A 70 17.31 -8.92 8.38
C TYR A 70 16.52 -9.22 7.12
N ILE A 71 16.23 -10.51 6.89
CA ILE A 71 15.33 -10.92 5.82
C ILE A 71 13.94 -10.47 6.22
N PHE A 72 13.42 -9.50 5.47
CA PHE A 72 12.06 -9.03 5.65
C PHE A 72 11.07 -9.90 4.87
N TYR A 73 11.43 -10.30 3.64
CA TYR A 73 10.65 -11.25 2.85
C TYR A 73 11.55 -12.29 2.20
N PHE A 74 11.12 -13.55 2.24
CA PHE A 74 11.75 -14.64 1.50
C PHE A 74 10.70 -15.61 1.00
N ALA A 75 10.60 -15.73 -0.33
CA ALA A 75 9.62 -16.60 -0.97
C ALA A 75 10.26 -17.42 -2.09
N ILE A 76 9.76 -18.64 -2.22
CA ILE A 76 10.13 -19.59 -3.28
C ILE A 76 8.87 -19.92 -4.05
N ASP A 77 9.01 -19.95 -5.37
CA ASP A 77 7.96 -20.37 -6.29
C ASP A 77 7.27 -21.64 -5.78
N GLY A 78 5.94 -21.60 -5.73
CA GLY A 78 5.10 -22.69 -5.21
C GLY A 78 5.42 -24.05 -5.84
N ARG A 79 5.75 -24.07 -7.13
CA ARG A 79 6.07 -25.27 -7.93
C ARG A 79 7.37 -25.94 -7.50
N LEU A 80 8.27 -25.16 -6.89
CA LEU A 80 9.59 -25.60 -6.46
C LEU A 80 9.67 -25.83 -4.94
N ARG A 81 8.58 -25.68 -4.19
CA ARG A 81 8.56 -25.95 -2.75
C ARG A 81 8.92 -27.42 -2.49
N ARG A 82 9.70 -27.68 -1.44
CA ARG A 82 10.20 -29.01 -1.01
C ARG A 82 11.25 -29.68 -1.93
N SER A 83 11.75 -28.98 -2.95
CA SER A 83 12.88 -29.41 -3.80
C SER A 83 14.26 -29.26 -3.13
N GLY A 84 14.32 -28.64 -1.94
CA GLY A 84 15.58 -28.30 -1.26
C GLY A 84 16.18 -26.94 -1.65
N TYR A 85 15.59 -26.22 -2.62
CA TYR A 85 16.09 -24.91 -3.04
C TYR A 85 16.17 -23.90 -1.91
N GLY A 86 15.18 -23.84 -1.01
CA GLY A 86 15.22 -22.89 0.10
C GLY A 86 16.44 -23.05 1.01
N SER A 87 16.80 -24.30 1.31
CA SER A 87 18.02 -24.59 2.07
C SER A 87 19.30 -24.25 1.29
N LYS A 88 19.31 -24.48 -0.02
CA LYS A 88 20.44 -24.13 -0.89
C LYS A 88 20.64 -22.61 -0.93
N ILE A 89 19.56 -21.84 -1.11
CA ILE A 89 19.57 -20.37 -1.15
C ILE A 89 20.05 -19.81 0.19
N LEU A 90 19.43 -20.18 1.31
CA LEU A 90 19.83 -19.67 2.63
C LEU A 90 21.28 -20.01 2.98
N ARG A 91 21.78 -21.18 2.57
CA ARG A 91 23.20 -21.53 2.78
C ARG A 91 24.14 -20.63 2.01
N GLU A 92 23.85 -20.36 0.73
CA GLU A 92 24.70 -19.46 -0.08
C GLU A 92 24.58 -18.00 0.38
N TYR A 93 23.36 -17.55 0.70
CA TYR A 93 23.12 -16.18 1.14
C TYR A 93 23.77 -15.86 2.50
N LYS A 94 23.82 -16.83 3.43
CA LYS A 94 24.57 -16.67 4.70
C LYS A 94 26.07 -16.51 4.53
N LYS A 95 26.66 -16.93 3.40
CA LYS A 95 28.07 -16.65 3.11
C LYS A 95 28.31 -15.17 2.84
N MET A 96 27.32 -14.49 2.25
CA MET A 96 27.32 -13.05 2.00
C MET A 96 26.90 -12.27 3.27
N HIS A 97 25.96 -12.82 4.04
CA HIS A 97 25.43 -12.22 5.27
C HIS A 97 25.65 -13.17 6.46
N PRO A 98 26.83 -13.16 7.10
CA PRO A 98 27.11 -14.06 8.23
C PRO A 98 26.27 -13.75 9.48
N ARG A 99 25.76 -12.51 9.60
CA ARG A 99 24.90 -12.02 10.68
C ARG A 99 23.45 -11.87 10.20
N LEU A 100 22.91 -12.94 9.63
CA LEU A 100 21.57 -12.98 9.05
C LEU A 100 20.51 -13.33 10.11
N SER A 101 19.40 -12.64 10.03
CA SER A 101 18.23 -12.79 10.89
C SER A 101 16.95 -12.71 10.06
N LEU A 102 15.85 -13.11 10.67
CA LEU A 102 14.49 -13.05 10.10
C LEU A 102 13.49 -13.10 11.25
N ALA A 103 12.22 -12.87 10.97
CA ALA A 103 11.16 -13.08 11.95
C ALA A 103 10.15 -14.11 11.44
N ILE A 104 9.50 -14.82 12.36
CA ILE A 104 8.40 -15.73 12.05
C ILE A 104 7.24 -15.46 12.99
N GLU A 105 6.02 -15.70 12.52
CA GLU A 105 4.86 -15.66 13.40
C GLU A 105 5.04 -16.69 14.54
N PRO A 106 4.72 -16.33 15.80
CA PRO A 106 4.91 -17.20 16.94
C PRO A 106 4.01 -18.45 16.83
N VAL A 107 4.53 -19.60 17.25
CA VAL A 107 3.79 -20.87 17.23
C VAL A 107 2.92 -20.98 18.48
N GLU A 108 1.75 -20.35 18.44
CA GLU A 108 0.80 -20.32 19.55
C GLU A 108 -0.41 -21.22 19.29
N GLU A 109 -0.94 -21.84 20.35
CA GLU A 109 -2.16 -22.67 20.25
C GLU A 109 -3.38 -21.80 19.94
N GLY A 110 -4.22 -22.24 19.00
CA GLY A 110 -5.42 -21.50 18.57
C GLY A 110 -5.26 -20.68 17.29
N SER A 111 -4.04 -20.48 16.78
CA SER A 111 -3.83 -19.80 15.48
C SER A 111 -4.35 -20.66 14.32
N GLY A 112 -5.17 -20.08 13.43
CA GLY A 112 -5.78 -20.79 12.29
C GLY A 112 -4.77 -21.45 11.34
N ASN A 113 -3.53 -20.96 11.30
CA ASN A 113 -2.44 -21.42 10.44
C ASN A 113 -1.31 -22.16 11.20
N ILE A 114 -1.56 -22.67 12.42
CA ILE A 114 -0.52 -23.26 13.29
C ILE A 114 0.35 -24.35 12.63
N LYS A 115 -0.24 -25.19 11.77
CA LYS A 115 0.50 -26.24 11.03
C LYS A 115 1.55 -25.64 10.09
N GLN A 116 1.26 -24.48 9.51
CA GLN A 116 2.13 -23.77 8.58
C GLN A 116 3.22 -23.01 9.33
N ARG A 117 2.88 -22.40 10.48
CA ARG A 117 3.85 -21.78 11.40
C ARG A 117 4.89 -22.80 11.91
N LYS A 118 4.45 -23.98 12.37
CA LYS A 118 5.35 -25.09 12.79
C LYS A 118 6.32 -25.51 11.69
N LYS A 119 5.84 -25.67 10.45
CA LYS A 119 6.68 -26.04 9.30
C LYS A 119 7.73 -24.97 8.96
N ARG A 120 7.38 -23.68 9.09
CA ARG A 120 8.33 -22.56 8.90
C ARG A 120 9.42 -22.60 9.97
N LEU A 121 9.05 -22.72 11.25
CA LEU A 121 10.00 -22.85 12.35
C LEU A 121 10.96 -24.03 12.14
N GLU A 122 10.44 -25.22 11.83
CA GLU A 122 11.25 -26.41 11.53
C GLU A 122 12.20 -26.19 10.34
N PHE A 123 11.71 -25.52 9.28
CA PHE A 123 12.52 -25.19 8.11
C PHE A 123 13.68 -24.27 8.48
N TYR A 124 13.46 -23.18 9.22
CA TYR A 124 14.52 -22.26 9.59
C TYR A 124 15.50 -22.88 10.61
N ASN A 125 15.01 -23.66 11.57
CA ASN A 125 15.86 -24.43 12.50
C ASN A 125 16.80 -25.38 11.75
N LYS A 126 16.28 -26.15 10.77
CA LYS A 126 17.09 -27.04 9.92
C LYS A 126 18.14 -26.27 9.12
N ASN A 127 17.88 -24.99 8.82
CA ASN A 127 18.80 -24.11 8.10
C ASN A 127 19.71 -23.30 9.04
N GLY A 128 19.79 -23.65 10.32
CA GLY A 128 20.75 -23.09 11.27
C GLY A 128 20.37 -21.71 11.79
N PHE A 129 19.08 -21.41 11.83
CA PHE A 129 18.52 -20.31 12.62
C PHE A 129 18.05 -20.84 13.97
N GLU A 130 18.10 -20.01 15.00
CA GLU A 130 17.59 -20.29 16.34
C GLU A 130 16.68 -19.12 16.75
N THR A 131 15.57 -19.41 17.44
CA THR A 131 14.70 -18.37 17.98
C THR A 131 15.44 -17.57 19.04
N LEU A 132 15.11 -16.28 19.11
CA LEU A 132 15.64 -15.35 20.09
C LEU A 132 14.50 -14.99 21.04
N ASP A 133 14.84 -14.71 22.30
CA ASP A 133 13.89 -14.19 23.29
C ASP A 133 13.58 -12.71 23.02
N THR A 134 13.12 -12.42 21.80
CA THR A 134 12.81 -11.08 21.33
C THR A 134 11.66 -11.15 20.34
N ARG A 135 10.56 -10.48 20.71
CA ARG A 135 9.39 -10.31 19.87
C ARG A 135 9.37 -8.90 19.29
N VAL A 136 8.82 -8.77 18.09
CA VAL A 136 8.72 -7.52 17.34
C VAL A 136 7.33 -7.42 16.73
N VAL A 137 6.89 -6.20 16.45
CA VAL A 137 5.61 -5.95 15.77
C VAL A 137 5.90 -5.27 14.45
N GLU A 138 5.44 -5.87 13.36
CA GLU A 138 5.59 -5.38 11.99
C GLU A 138 4.20 -5.28 11.37
N MET A 139 3.82 -4.09 10.87
CA MET A 139 2.48 -3.86 10.31
C MET A 139 1.32 -4.27 11.25
N GLY A 140 1.52 -4.17 12.56
CA GLY A 140 0.52 -4.59 13.56
C GLY A 140 0.50 -6.10 13.85
N VAL A 141 1.30 -6.89 13.14
CA VAL A 141 1.45 -8.34 13.34
C VAL A 141 2.64 -8.63 14.25
N GLU A 142 2.46 -9.51 15.24
CA GLU A 142 3.53 -9.93 16.15
C GLU A 142 4.38 -11.06 15.54
N PHE A 143 5.70 -10.92 15.62
CA PHE A 143 6.67 -11.91 15.17
C PHE A 143 7.74 -12.19 16.25
N GLU A 144 8.32 -13.38 16.19
CA GLU A 144 9.48 -13.80 16.98
C GLU A 144 10.75 -13.74 16.11
N LEU A 145 11.78 -13.05 16.58
CA LEU A 145 13.05 -12.96 15.86
C LEU A 145 13.81 -14.29 15.90
N MET A 146 14.45 -14.62 14.78
CA MET A 146 15.39 -15.72 14.65
C MET A 146 16.74 -15.19 14.14
N GLY A 147 17.83 -15.68 14.70
CA GLY A 147 19.20 -15.37 14.29
C GLY A 147 19.94 -16.61 13.82
N ALA A 148 21.01 -16.43 13.02
CA ALA A 148 21.94 -17.52 12.75
C ALA A 148 22.47 -18.12 14.07
N LYS A 149 22.69 -19.44 14.13
CA LYS A 149 23.11 -20.15 15.34
C LYS A 149 24.28 -19.47 16.07
N GLY A 150 24.10 -19.22 17.38
CA GLY A 150 25.08 -18.54 18.23
C GLY A 150 25.14 -17.02 18.04
N MET A 151 24.23 -16.43 17.28
CA MET A 151 24.10 -14.99 17.11
C MET A 151 23.26 -14.40 18.25
N GLU A 152 23.78 -13.34 18.86
CA GLU A 152 22.98 -12.43 19.69
C GLU A 152 22.51 -11.24 18.84
N ILE A 153 21.23 -10.90 18.97
CA ILE A 153 20.62 -9.71 18.36
C ILE A 153 20.16 -8.79 19.47
N LYS A 154 20.60 -7.53 19.42
CA LYS A 154 20.01 -6.49 20.27
C LYS A 154 18.77 -5.97 19.56
N GLU A 155 17.65 -5.87 20.28
CA GLU A 155 16.42 -5.26 19.79
C GLU A 155 16.65 -3.88 19.15
N SER A 156 17.61 -3.11 19.68
CA SER A 156 18.01 -1.81 19.13
C SER A 156 18.62 -1.88 17.72
N ASP A 157 19.37 -2.95 17.41
CA ASP A 157 19.98 -3.13 16.09
C ASP A 157 18.90 -3.42 15.04
N TYR A 158 17.92 -4.27 15.39
CA TYR A 158 16.73 -4.52 14.58
C TYR A 158 15.88 -3.26 14.39
N LYS A 159 15.53 -2.56 15.48
CA LYS A 159 14.73 -1.32 15.42
C LYS A 159 15.41 -0.26 14.55
N SER A 160 16.74 -0.15 14.62
CA SER A 160 17.48 0.79 13.77
C SER A 160 17.42 0.42 12.28
N LEU A 161 17.41 -0.86 11.92
CA LEU A 161 17.26 -1.30 10.53
C LEU A 161 15.87 -0.97 10.00
N VAL A 162 14.86 -1.39 10.73
CA VAL A 162 13.45 -1.22 10.35
C VAL A 162 13.09 0.27 10.28
N LYS A 163 13.53 1.06 11.26
CA LYS A 163 13.34 2.53 11.23
C LYS A 163 13.97 3.15 9.98
N LYS A 164 15.21 2.79 9.63
CA LYS A 164 15.88 3.31 8.43
C LYS A 164 15.13 2.92 7.15
N PHE A 165 14.59 1.71 7.09
CA PHE A 165 13.80 1.26 5.95
C PHE A 165 12.52 2.09 5.79
N PHE A 166 11.72 2.27 6.85
CA PHE A 166 10.51 3.09 6.76
C PHE A 166 10.80 4.59 6.57
N ASP A 167 11.86 5.12 7.19
CA ASP A 167 12.31 6.50 6.95
C ASP A 167 12.69 6.71 5.47
N SER A 168 13.11 5.66 4.75
CA SER A 168 13.45 5.74 3.32
C SER A 168 12.24 5.92 2.40
N PHE A 169 11.02 5.79 2.92
CA PHE A 169 9.78 6.05 2.17
C PHE A 169 9.48 7.57 2.13
N ASP A 170 9.96 8.30 3.12
CA ASP A 170 9.75 9.74 3.30
C ASP A 170 10.94 10.55 2.73
N ARG A 171 11.25 10.30 1.44
CA ARG A 171 12.46 10.84 0.79
C ARG A 171 12.41 12.34 0.55
N ASP A 172 11.22 12.88 0.36
CA ASP A 172 11.04 14.24 -0.12
C ASP A 172 9.77 14.89 0.45
N LYS A 173 10.01 15.76 1.43
CA LYS A 173 8.98 16.46 2.22
C LYS A 173 8.54 17.77 1.59
N ARG A 174 8.80 17.98 0.30
CA ARG A 174 8.34 19.19 -0.39
C ARG A 174 6.83 19.33 -0.27
N VAL A 175 6.41 20.55 -0.03
CA VAL A 175 5.01 20.95 -0.04
C VAL A 175 4.77 21.71 -1.33
N MET A 176 3.83 21.24 -2.13
CA MET A 176 3.55 21.75 -3.48
C MET A 176 2.19 22.43 -3.54
N SER A 177 2.07 23.44 -4.39
CA SER A 177 0.76 23.86 -4.88
C SER A 177 0.14 22.76 -5.73
N VAL A 178 -1.18 22.85 -5.93
CA VAL A 178 -1.92 21.99 -6.85
C VAL A 178 -1.31 22.03 -8.25
N LYS A 179 -0.88 23.22 -8.71
CA LYS A 179 -0.25 23.36 -10.02
C LYS A 179 1.10 22.63 -10.09
N GLU A 180 1.97 22.85 -9.10
CA GLU A 180 3.30 22.20 -9.04
C GLU A 180 3.15 20.66 -9.01
N MET A 181 2.17 20.15 -8.25
CA MET A 181 1.87 18.72 -8.19
C MET A 181 1.42 18.17 -9.56
N ARG A 182 0.47 18.84 -10.24
CA ARG A 182 0.03 18.44 -11.59
C ARG A 182 1.16 18.48 -12.63
N ASP A 183 2.06 19.46 -12.52
CA ASP A 183 3.22 19.56 -13.39
C ASP A 183 4.21 18.41 -13.14
N ALA A 184 4.41 18.02 -11.88
CA ALA A 184 5.24 16.87 -11.49
C ALA A 184 4.62 15.53 -11.94
N ASP A 185 3.31 15.34 -11.82
CA ASP A 185 2.60 14.17 -12.37
C ASP A 185 2.80 14.08 -13.88
N SER A 186 2.54 15.18 -14.59
CA SER A 186 2.68 15.24 -16.05
C SER A 186 4.10 14.95 -16.51
N TYR A 187 5.10 15.47 -15.78
CA TYR A 187 6.51 15.18 -16.04
C TYR A 187 6.85 13.70 -15.77
N THR A 188 6.31 13.14 -14.68
CA THR A 188 6.52 11.73 -14.32
C THR A 188 5.97 10.80 -15.39
N ILE A 189 4.70 11.01 -15.76
CA ILE A 189 4.01 10.20 -16.77
C ILE A 189 4.73 10.27 -18.12
N LYS A 190 5.20 11.46 -18.50
CA LYS A 190 5.85 11.66 -19.80
C LYS A 190 7.21 10.96 -19.91
N ASN A 191 7.96 10.83 -18.81
CA ASN A 191 9.37 10.46 -18.88
C ASN A 191 9.73 9.15 -18.18
N PHE A 192 8.93 8.70 -17.20
CA PHE A 192 9.34 7.60 -16.32
C PHE A 192 8.28 6.51 -16.15
N MET A 193 6.99 6.78 -16.32
CA MET A 193 5.93 5.84 -15.94
C MET A 193 4.67 5.96 -16.78
N ASP A 194 3.98 4.85 -17.05
CA ASP A 194 2.63 4.92 -17.62
C ASP A 194 1.65 5.53 -16.61
N SER A 195 0.67 6.30 -17.08
CA SER A 195 -0.29 6.96 -16.19
C SER A 195 -1.17 5.97 -15.41
N LYS A 196 -1.43 4.78 -15.95
CA LYS A 196 -2.17 3.72 -15.24
C LYS A 196 -1.32 3.13 -14.13
N GLU A 197 -0.04 2.89 -14.37
CA GLU A 197 0.88 2.42 -13.32
C GLU A 197 0.97 3.44 -12.18
N LEU A 198 1.03 4.75 -12.48
CA LEU A 198 1.03 5.78 -11.45
C LEU A 198 -0.28 5.78 -10.63
N MET A 199 -1.44 5.64 -11.30
CA MET A 199 -2.75 5.49 -10.66
C MET A 199 -2.86 4.22 -9.82
N TYR A 200 -2.29 3.11 -10.29
CA TYR A 200 -2.24 1.86 -9.52
C TYR A 200 -1.48 2.06 -8.21
N ARG A 201 -0.32 2.72 -8.25
CA ARG A 201 0.47 3.02 -7.05
C ARG A 201 -0.27 3.94 -6.08
N ALA A 202 -1.01 4.92 -6.59
CA ALA A 202 -1.87 5.78 -5.77
C ALA A 202 -2.94 4.96 -5.03
N GLY A 203 -3.68 4.12 -5.76
CA GLY A 203 -4.67 3.23 -5.17
C GLY A 203 -4.07 2.20 -4.20
N GLU A 204 -2.96 1.57 -4.56
CA GLU A 204 -2.24 0.63 -3.68
C GLU A 204 -1.80 1.34 -2.38
N ALA A 205 -1.29 2.57 -2.47
CA ALA A 205 -0.93 3.35 -1.30
C ALA A 205 -2.13 3.66 -0.38
N ILE A 206 -3.29 4.03 -0.95
CA ILE A 206 -4.51 4.26 -0.17
C ILE A 206 -4.96 2.97 0.52
N PHE A 207 -4.96 1.86 -0.22
CA PHE A 207 -5.34 0.56 0.29
C PHE A 207 -4.51 0.16 1.51
N TYR A 208 -3.18 0.28 1.46
CA TYR A 208 -2.31 -0.12 2.59
C TYR A 208 -2.26 0.86 3.77
N VAL A 209 -2.69 2.12 3.59
CA VAL A 209 -2.66 3.12 4.68
C VAL A 209 -3.93 3.10 5.53
N ALA A 210 -5.06 2.73 4.93
CA ALA A 210 -6.31 2.58 5.64
C ALA A 210 -6.42 1.19 6.30
N ASP A 211 -7.17 1.13 7.40
CA ASP A 211 -7.18 0.00 8.35
C ASP A 211 -8.38 -0.94 8.11
N TRP A 212 -8.57 -1.34 6.86
CA TRP A 212 -9.66 -2.25 6.48
C TRP A 212 -9.41 -3.66 7.00
N ASN A 213 -10.48 -4.35 7.39
CA ASN A 213 -10.43 -5.73 7.89
C ASN A 213 -11.39 -6.64 7.11
N ILE A 214 -11.06 -7.93 7.08
CA ILE A 214 -11.98 -8.96 6.58
C ILE A 214 -13.27 -8.93 7.42
N GLY A 215 -14.40 -8.71 6.73
CA GLY A 215 -15.72 -8.57 7.35
C GLY A 215 -16.27 -7.15 7.35
N ASP A 216 -15.43 -6.15 7.09
CA ASP A 216 -15.87 -4.77 6.90
C ASP A 216 -16.63 -4.59 5.58
N LYS A 217 -17.50 -3.57 5.56
CA LYS A 217 -18.19 -3.10 4.36
C LYS A 217 -17.70 -1.73 3.95
N VAL A 218 -17.18 -1.62 2.74
CA VAL A 218 -16.60 -0.40 2.19
C VAL A 218 -17.48 0.16 1.08
N LEU A 219 -17.84 1.44 1.19
CA LEU A 219 -18.46 2.20 0.11
C LEU A 219 -17.45 3.16 -0.51
N ILE A 220 -17.19 3.03 -1.80
CA ILE A 220 -16.36 3.99 -2.55
C ILE A 220 -17.27 5.00 -3.24
N LEU A 221 -17.14 6.28 -2.87
CA LEU A 221 -17.84 7.38 -3.53
C LEU A 221 -16.97 7.91 -4.66
N ALA A 222 -17.33 7.55 -5.89
CA ALA A 222 -16.48 7.78 -7.05
C ALA A 222 -17.00 8.94 -7.91
N GLY A 223 -16.15 9.96 -8.10
CA GLY A 223 -16.39 11.03 -9.03
C GLY A 223 -16.13 10.64 -10.49
N SER A 224 -15.76 11.62 -11.31
CA SER A 224 -15.50 11.40 -12.75
C SER A 224 -14.06 11.64 -13.19
N GLY A 225 -13.18 12.05 -12.27
CA GLY A 225 -11.78 12.34 -12.54
C GLY A 225 -10.84 11.22 -12.11
N ASN A 226 -9.54 11.50 -12.10
CA ASN A 226 -8.52 10.51 -11.73
C ASN A 226 -8.60 10.05 -10.27
N ASN A 227 -9.09 10.89 -9.34
CA ASN A 227 -9.30 10.47 -7.95
C ASN A 227 -10.28 9.28 -7.85
N ALA A 228 -11.27 9.21 -8.75
CA ALA A 228 -12.16 8.06 -8.86
C ALA A 228 -11.42 6.81 -9.38
N GLY A 229 -10.45 7.01 -10.26
CA GLY A 229 -9.56 5.96 -10.76
C GLY A 229 -8.76 5.29 -9.65
N ASP A 230 -8.19 6.09 -8.74
CA ASP A 230 -7.50 5.59 -7.55
C ASP A 230 -8.46 4.74 -6.69
N GLY A 231 -9.71 5.20 -6.52
CA GLY A 231 -10.76 4.45 -5.84
C GLY A 231 -11.12 3.12 -6.51
N TYR A 232 -11.10 3.04 -7.84
CA TYR A 232 -11.35 1.75 -8.54
C TYR A 232 -10.21 0.76 -8.33
N VAL A 233 -8.96 1.22 -8.24
CA VAL A 233 -7.83 0.37 -7.85
C VAL A 233 -8.04 -0.15 -6.42
N VAL A 234 -8.47 0.71 -5.49
CA VAL A 234 -8.76 0.28 -4.11
C VAL A 234 -9.90 -0.75 -4.09
N ALA A 235 -10.97 -0.57 -4.87
CA ALA A 235 -12.04 -1.58 -5.00
C ALA A 235 -11.50 -2.93 -5.48
N ASP A 236 -10.63 -2.93 -6.50
CA ASP A 236 -10.04 -4.15 -7.02
C ASP A 236 -9.21 -4.89 -5.96
N LEU A 237 -8.42 -4.15 -5.17
CA LEU A 237 -7.60 -4.70 -4.09
C LEU A 237 -8.45 -5.23 -2.93
N LEU A 238 -9.49 -4.49 -2.51
CA LEU A 238 -10.44 -4.95 -1.50
C LEU A 238 -11.12 -6.26 -1.91
N ASP A 239 -11.57 -6.38 -3.16
CA ASP A 239 -12.18 -7.60 -3.71
C ASP A 239 -11.19 -8.78 -3.73
N ILE A 240 -9.93 -8.54 -4.12
CA ILE A 240 -8.86 -9.56 -4.10
C ILE A 240 -8.65 -10.12 -2.68
N GLU A 241 -8.69 -9.28 -1.66
CA GLU A 241 -8.54 -9.70 -0.26
C GLU A 241 -9.86 -10.17 0.39
N GLY A 242 -10.98 -10.17 -0.35
CA GLY A 242 -12.27 -10.67 0.11
C GLY A 242 -13.03 -9.73 1.06
N ILE A 243 -12.78 -8.43 0.99
CA ILE A 243 -13.49 -7.38 1.74
C ILE A 243 -14.69 -6.88 0.93
N ASP A 244 -15.86 -6.75 1.57
CA ASP A 244 -17.11 -6.36 0.88
C ASP A 244 -17.03 -4.90 0.42
N VAL A 245 -17.10 -4.69 -0.89
CA VAL A 245 -16.96 -3.36 -1.50
C VAL A 245 -18.07 -3.05 -2.50
N GLU A 246 -18.60 -1.84 -2.40
CA GLU A 246 -19.54 -1.26 -3.37
C GLU A 246 -19.05 0.09 -3.87
N ILE A 247 -19.19 0.34 -5.18
CA ILE A 247 -18.88 1.63 -5.80
C ILE A 247 -20.19 2.40 -6.03
N LEU A 248 -20.29 3.62 -5.51
CA LEU A 248 -21.33 4.57 -5.87
C LEU A 248 -20.74 5.66 -6.77
N LEU A 249 -21.06 5.59 -8.06
CA LEU A 249 -20.68 6.59 -9.05
C LEU A 249 -21.57 7.82 -8.88
N ILE A 250 -20.96 9.00 -8.68
CA ILE A 250 -21.71 10.27 -8.67
C ILE A 250 -22.38 10.51 -10.03
N LYS A 251 -21.70 10.14 -11.11
CA LYS A 251 -22.24 10.10 -12.48
C LYS A 251 -21.57 8.95 -13.23
N ASP A 252 -22.26 8.41 -14.23
CA ASP A 252 -21.68 7.44 -15.17
C ASP A 252 -20.72 8.13 -16.15
N LYS A 253 -19.58 8.57 -15.63
CA LYS A 253 -18.54 9.31 -16.36
C LYS A 253 -17.19 9.02 -15.73
N PHE A 254 -16.20 8.76 -16.58
CA PHE A 254 -14.86 8.33 -16.17
C PHE A 254 -13.79 9.16 -16.87
N SER A 255 -12.63 9.32 -16.22
CA SER A 255 -11.40 9.67 -16.93
C SER A 255 -10.90 8.48 -17.76
N GLU A 256 -9.92 8.69 -18.63
CA GLU A 256 -9.38 7.63 -19.47
C GLU A 256 -8.78 6.49 -18.63
N ASP A 257 -7.88 6.81 -17.70
CA ASP A 257 -7.27 5.82 -16.81
C ASP A 257 -8.26 5.27 -15.78
N GLY A 258 -9.16 6.12 -15.26
CA GLY A 258 -10.22 5.65 -14.36
C GLY A 258 -11.15 4.64 -15.03
N LYS A 259 -11.44 4.81 -16.32
CA LYS A 259 -12.26 3.86 -17.08
C LYS A 259 -11.58 2.49 -17.20
N TYR A 260 -10.25 2.46 -17.31
CA TYR A 260 -9.49 1.22 -17.36
C TYR A 260 -9.71 0.39 -16.08
N TYR A 261 -9.50 0.99 -14.90
CA TYR A 261 -9.70 0.28 -13.63
C TYR A 261 -11.17 0.01 -13.29
N PHE A 262 -12.08 0.90 -13.66
CA PHE A 262 -13.52 0.62 -13.54
C PHE A 262 -13.92 -0.62 -14.36
N ASN A 263 -13.40 -0.78 -15.57
CA ASN A 263 -13.69 -1.97 -16.38
C ASN A 263 -13.20 -3.26 -15.73
N ILE A 264 -12.06 -3.23 -15.02
CA ILE A 264 -11.55 -4.38 -14.25
C ILE A 264 -12.55 -4.71 -13.14
N CYS A 265 -12.98 -3.72 -12.36
CA CYS A 265 -13.98 -3.89 -11.30
C CYS A 265 -15.27 -4.51 -11.86
N ASN A 266 -15.77 -3.97 -12.97
CA ASN A 266 -16.98 -4.45 -13.63
C ASN A 266 -16.83 -5.89 -14.16
N GLN A 267 -15.67 -6.25 -14.72
CA GLN A 267 -15.40 -7.61 -15.19
C GLN A 267 -15.35 -8.62 -14.05
N LYS A 268 -14.85 -8.22 -12.88
CA LYS A 268 -14.88 -9.04 -11.65
C LYS A 268 -16.25 -9.10 -10.99
N GLY A 269 -17.20 -8.28 -11.43
CA GLY A 269 -18.55 -8.23 -10.87
C GLY A 269 -18.63 -7.46 -9.55
N ILE A 270 -17.66 -6.59 -9.27
CA ILE A 270 -17.71 -5.69 -8.11
C ILE A 270 -18.99 -4.86 -8.19
N LYS A 271 -19.75 -4.81 -7.10
CA LYS A 271 -21.04 -4.14 -7.05
C LYS A 271 -20.86 -2.65 -7.29
N TYR A 272 -21.64 -2.09 -8.20
CA TYR A 272 -21.71 -0.65 -8.37
C TYR A 272 -23.13 -0.14 -8.64
N SER A 273 -23.34 1.14 -8.35
CA SER A 273 -24.56 1.88 -8.70
C SER A 273 -24.22 3.30 -9.12
N VAL A 274 -25.14 3.96 -9.84
CA VAL A 274 -25.04 5.38 -10.18
C VAL A 274 -26.02 6.14 -9.31
N LEU A 275 -25.57 7.25 -8.73
CA LEU A 275 -26.41 8.13 -7.93
C LEU A 275 -27.57 8.67 -8.77
N ASP A 276 -28.80 8.49 -8.28
CA ASP A 276 -29.96 9.19 -8.82
C ASP A 276 -29.96 10.62 -8.26
N ASP A 277 -29.94 11.63 -9.14
CA ASP A 277 -29.98 13.05 -8.80
C ASP A 277 -31.20 13.41 -7.92
N GLY A 278 -32.27 12.61 -7.95
CA GLY A 278 -33.46 12.75 -7.10
C GLY A 278 -33.34 12.14 -5.70
N THR A 279 -32.23 11.48 -5.36
CA THR A 279 -32.06 10.81 -4.06
C THR A 279 -32.02 11.84 -2.93
N ASP A 280 -32.95 11.71 -1.98
CA ASP A 280 -32.99 12.63 -0.83
C ASP A 280 -31.90 12.32 0.21
N TYR A 281 -31.61 13.33 1.02
CA TYR A 281 -30.60 13.27 2.09
C TYR A 281 -30.78 12.10 3.07
N ASN A 282 -32.02 11.79 3.49
CA ASN A 282 -32.25 10.73 4.48
C ASN A 282 -32.00 9.35 3.87
N THR A 283 -32.33 9.18 2.59
CA THR A 283 -32.02 7.97 1.84
C THR A 283 -30.50 7.77 1.73
N LEU A 284 -29.74 8.82 1.39
CA LEU A 284 -28.28 8.78 1.39
C LEU A 284 -27.71 8.42 2.76
N LEU A 285 -28.12 9.15 3.80
CA LEU A 285 -27.63 8.92 5.16
C LEU A 285 -27.92 7.51 5.65
N LYS A 286 -29.10 6.97 5.36
CA LYS A 286 -29.46 5.58 5.71
C LYS A 286 -28.56 4.57 5.00
N LYS A 287 -28.27 4.77 3.71
CA LYS A 287 -27.35 3.92 2.95
C LYS A 287 -25.94 4.01 3.53
N PHE A 288 -25.42 5.20 3.76
CA PHE A 288 -24.05 5.41 4.25
C PHE A 288 -23.85 4.82 5.65
N ASN A 289 -24.87 4.87 6.52
CA ASN A 289 -24.85 4.22 7.84
C ASN A 289 -24.87 2.67 7.81
N SER A 290 -24.96 2.04 6.63
CA SER A 290 -24.90 0.58 6.49
C SER A 290 -23.52 0.04 6.12
N TYR A 291 -22.54 0.94 5.98
CA TYR A 291 -21.14 0.62 5.73
C TYR A 291 -20.30 0.97 6.95
N ASP A 292 -19.20 0.24 7.12
CA ASP A 292 -18.22 0.49 8.17
C ASP A 292 -17.22 1.57 7.72
N TYR A 293 -16.91 1.59 6.42
CA TYR A 293 -16.03 2.58 5.80
C TYR A 293 -16.66 3.28 4.60
N ILE A 294 -16.31 4.54 4.43
CA ILE A 294 -16.55 5.31 3.21
C ILE A 294 -15.22 5.84 2.68
N LEU A 295 -14.87 5.46 1.46
CA LEU A 295 -13.74 6.02 0.73
C LEU A 295 -14.23 7.16 -0.17
N ASP A 296 -13.82 8.38 0.16
CA ASP A 296 -14.07 9.58 -0.62
C ASP A 296 -13.07 9.70 -1.78
N CYS A 297 -13.59 9.44 -2.98
CA CYS A 297 -12.90 9.59 -4.27
C CYS A 297 -13.70 10.51 -5.22
N ILE A 298 -14.49 11.45 -4.68
CA ILE A 298 -15.39 12.29 -5.49
C ILE A 298 -14.60 13.34 -6.27
N TYR A 299 -13.79 14.12 -5.56
CA TYR A 299 -12.98 15.20 -6.09
C TYR A 299 -11.54 15.04 -5.62
N GLY A 300 -10.59 15.26 -6.52
CA GLY A 300 -9.18 15.42 -6.16
C GLY A 300 -8.77 16.89 -6.22
N THR A 301 -7.47 17.15 -6.31
CA THR A 301 -6.92 18.50 -6.50
C THR A 301 -7.43 19.23 -7.76
N GLY A 302 -8.11 18.52 -8.67
CA GLY A 302 -8.84 19.04 -9.83
C GLY A 302 -9.95 20.05 -9.52
N PHE A 303 -10.54 19.98 -8.33
CA PHE A 303 -11.73 20.74 -7.99
C PHE A 303 -11.46 22.24 -7.78
N VAL A 304 -12.33 23.07 -8.35
CA VAL A 304 -12.30 24.54 -8.21
C VAL A 304 -13.73 25.04 -8.09
N GLY A 305 -13.98 25.93 -7.14
CA GLY A 305 -15.27 26.59 -6.96
C GLY A 305 -16.11 25.99 -5.83
N GLU A 306 -17.43 26.08 -5.96
CA GLU A 306 -18.38 25.65 -4.94
C GLU A 306 -18.94 24.26 -5.23
N VAL A 307 -19.13 23.48 -4.17
CA VAL A 307 -19.80 22.18 -4.26
C VAL A 307 -21.28 22.40 -4.56
N ARG A 308 -21.78 21.75 -5.61
CA ARG A 308 -23.18 21.82 -6.06
C ARG A 308 -23.90 20.49 -5.83
N GLU A 309 -25.22 20.51 -5.92
CA GLU A 309 -26.00 19.27 -5.96
C GLU A 309 -25.65 18.41 -7.20
N PRO A 310 -25.71 17.07 -7.09
CA PRO A 310 -26.10 16.30 -5.90
C PRO A 310 -24.96 16.11 -4.87
N VAL A 311 -23.74 16.53 -5.19
CA VAL A 311 -22.55 16.26 -4.35
C VAL A 311 -22.64 16.98 -3.00
N TYR A 312 -23.27 18.16 -2.95
CA TYR A 312 -23.52 18.86 -1.69
C TYR A 312 -24.28 17.98 -0.69
N SER A 313 -25.39 17.36 -1.12
CA SER A 313 -26.16 16.43 -0.30
C SER A 313 -25.38 15.16 0.06
N VAL A 314 -24.55 14.65 -0.84
CA VAL A 314 -23.66 13.51 -0.57
C VAL A 314 -22.66 13.84 0.54
N ILE A 315 -21.92 14.95 0.42
CA ILE A 315 -20.93 15.37 1.43
C ILE A 315 -21.61 15.54 2.79
N LYS A 316 -22.77 16.20 2.83
CA LYS A 316 -23.53 16.37 4.07
C LYS A 316 -23.95 15.03 4.69
N ALA A 317 -24.31 14.04 3.87
CA ALA A 317 -24.70 12.73 4.35
C ALA A 317 -23.50 11.92 4.87
N VAL A 318 -22.34 12.00 4.19
CA VAL A 318 -21.09 11.37 4.66
C VAL A 318 -20.67 11.93 6.02
N ASN A 319 -20.61 13.26 6.13
CA ASN A 319 -20.19 13.94 7.36
C ASN A 319 -21.09 13.66 8.58
N ASN A 320 -22.32 13.21 8.35
CA ASN A 320 -23.28 12.83 9.40
C ASN A 320 -23.45 11.31 9.53
N SER A 321 -22.74 10.53 8.74
CA SER A 321 -22.77 9.07 8.82
C SER A 321 -21.96 8.58 10.03
N LYS A 322 -22.10 7.29 10.34
CA LYS A 322 -21.33 6.59 11.38
C LYS A 322 -20.12 5.84 10.85
N ALA A 323 -19.92 5.84 9.54
CA ALA A 323 -18.80 5.17 8.89
C ALA A 323 -17.49 5.89 9.20
N ILE A 324 -16.39 5.14 9.22
CA ILE A 324 -15.04 5.71 9.19
C ILE A 324 -14.80 6.24 7.78
N VAL A 325 -14.41 7.51 7.69
CA VAL A 325 -14.25 8.20 6.41
C VAL A 325 -12.78 8.34 6.05
N VAL A 326 -12.40 7.77 4.90
CA VAL A 326 -11.07 7.89 4.31
C VAL A 326 -11.17 8.79 3.08
N SER A 327 -10.39 9.86 2.99
CA SER A 327 -10.30 10.69 1.77
C SER A 327 -9.05 10.36 0.97
N ALA A 328 -9.24 10.05 -0.31
CA ALA A 328 -8.18 9.86 -1.28
C ALA A 328 -7.66 11.22 -1.79
N ASP A 329 -6.35 11.44 -1.65
CA ASP A 329 -5.60 12.62 -2.07
C ASP A 329 -5.91 13.92 -1.31
N ILE A 330 -7.18 14.31 -1.28
CA ILE A 330 -7.71 15.51 -0.65
C ILE A 330 -9.19 15.28 -0.32
N ASN A 331 -9.67 15.87 0.78
CA ASN A 331 -11.08 15.84 1.14
C ASN A 331 -11.93 16.54 0.08
N SER A 332 -12.90 15.83 -0.50
CA SER A 332 -13.72 16.38 -1.57
C SER A 332 -14.44 17.66 -1.13
N GLY A 333 -14.31 18.71 -1.94
CA GLY A 333 -14.83 20.05 -1.66
C GLY A 333 -13.80 21.03 -1.07
N MET A 334 -12.61 20.54 -0.69
CA MET A 334 -11.52 21.37 -0.18
C MET A 334 -10.67 21.96 -1.32
N ASN A 335 -10.22 23.21 -1.14
CA ASN A 335 -9.23 23.81 -2.01
C ASN A 335 -7.81 23.29 -1.67
N GLY A 336 -7.13 22.67 -2.63
CA GLY A 336 -5.81 22.08 -2.39
C GLY A 336 -4.67 23.07 -2.14
N ASP A 337 -4.82 24.35 -2.45
CA ASP A 337 -3.79 25.37 -2.19
C ASP A 337 -4.01 26.11 -0.86
N THR A 338 -5.27 26.34 -0.47
CA THR A 338 -5.61 27.14 0.73
C THR A 338 -6.15 26.32 1.89
N GLY A 339 -6.69 25.12 1.62
CA GLY A 339 -7.41 24.31 2.60
C GLY A 339 -8.82 24.80 2.91
N GLU A 340 -9.26 25.89 2.27
CA GLU A 340 -10.57 26.49 2.50
C GLU A 340 -11.68 25.71 1.78
N SER A 341 -12.87 25.67 2.38
CA SER A 341 -14.08 25.13 1.78
C SER A 341 -15.32 25.77 2.40
N ASN A 342 -16.41 25.89 1.63
CA ASN A 342 -17.73 26.17 2.20
C ASN A 342 -18.33 24.89 2.82
N ILE A 343 -18.13 23.77 2.13
CA ILE A 343 -18.40 22.42 2.62
C ILE A 343 -17.35 21.48 2.00
N CYS A 344 -16.81 20.58 2.81
CA CYS A 344 -16.00 19.46 2.34
C CYS A 344 -16.26 18.22 3.20
N ILE A 345 -15.76 17.08 2.75
CA ILE A 345 -15.79 15.85 3.53
C ILE A 345 -14.96 16.03 4.80
N ASN A 346 -15.50 15.61 5.95
CA ASN A 346 -14.75 15.41 7.17
C ASN A 346 -14.24 13.96 7.17
N SER A 347 -12.92 13.78 7.16
CA SER A 347 -12.29 12.46 7.13
C SER A 347 -11.65 12.12 8.47
N ASP A 348 -11.74 10.85 8.85
CA ASP A 348 -10.93 10.30 9.94
C ASP A 348 -9.47 10.14 9.48
N LEU A 349 -9.27 9.84 8.20
CA LEU A 349 -7.98 9.69 7.55
C LEU A 349 -7.97 10.34 6.16
N THR A 350 -6.96 11.15 5.87
CA THR A 350 -6.67 11.62 4.51
C THR A 350 -5.32 11.08 4.06
N VAL A 351 -5.31 10.40 2.92
CA VAL A 351 -4.11 9.85 2.29
C VAL A 351 -3.72 10.76 1.12
N SER A 352 -2.79 11.69 1.35
CA SER A 352 -2.25 12.55 0.29
C SER A 352 -1.31 11.75 -0.61
N ILE A 353 -1.44 11.90 -1.92
CA ILE A 353 -0.65 11.15 -2.89
C ILE A 353 0.46 12.01 -3.50
N GLY A 354 1.67 11.45 -3.58
CA GLY A 354 2.85 12.14 -4.07
C GLY A 354 3.41 13.10 -3.04
N PHE A 355 3.26 14.40 -3.29
CA PHE A 355 3.68 15.45 -2.37
C PHE A 355 2.50 16.02 -1.59
N LEU A 356 2.77 16.55 -0.40
CA LEU A 356 1.77 17.28 0.37
C LEU A 356 1.36 18.55 -0.38
N LYS A 357 0.05 18.75 -0.51
CA LYS A 357 -0.50 19.98 -1.07
C LYS A 357 -0.53 21.07 0.01
N LYS A 358 -0.25 22.32 -0.36
CA LYS A 358 -0.21 23.48 0.56
C LYS A 358 -1.46 23.59 1.44
N GLY A 359 -2.63 23.35 0.87
CA GLY A 359 -3.90 23.42 1.59
C GLY A 359 -4.05 22.39 2.70
N LEU A 360 -3.48 21.20 2.57
CA LEU A 360 -3.66 20.10 3.52
C LEU A 360 -2.97 20.34 4.88
N ILE A 361 -2.02 21.28 4.94
CA ILE A 361 -1.27 21.58 6.17
C ILE A 361 -1.74 22.87 6.86
N THR A 362 -2.77 23.55 6.32
CA THR A 362 -3.32 24.78 6.90
C THR A 362 -4.19 24.47 8.12
N ASP A 363 -4.39 25.46 8.98
CA ASP A 363 -5.28 25.31 10.13
C ASP A 363 -6.75 25.17 9.72
N GLU A 364 -7.11 25.59 8.51
CA GLU A 364 -8.45 25.38 7.96
C GLU A 364 -8.68 23.90 7.64
N ALA A 365 -7.75 23.26 6.93
CA ALA A 365 -7.85 21.85 6.58
C ALA A 365 -7.85 20.93 7.82
N LYS A 366 -7.08 21.28 8.87
CA LYS A 366 -7.03 20.52 10.13
C LYS A 366 -8.38 20.41 10.84
N LYS A 367 -9.36 21.27 10.54
CA LYS A 367 -10.73 21.16 11.08
C LYS A 367 -11.51 19.99 10.49
N HIS A 368 -11.09 19.51 9.32
CA HIS A 368 -11.79 18.51 8.52
C HIS A 368 -11.01 17.19 8.39
N ILE A 369 -9.75 17.16 8.82
CA ILE A 369 -8.86 15.99 8.70
C ILE A 369 -8.49 15.50 10.09
N GLY A 370 -8.89 14.27 10.43
CA GLY A 370 -8.49 13.60 11.67
C GLY A 370 -6.99 13.26 11.68
N LYS A 371 -6.57 12.39 10.75
CA LYS A 371 -5.18 12.02 10.52
C LYS A 371 -4.77 12.27 9.08
N LEU A 372 -3.61 12.90 8.88
CA LEU A 372 -3.01 13.10 7.55
C LEU A 372 -1.81 12.17 7.37
N VAL A 373 -1.81 11.38 6.30
CA VAL A 373 -0.67 10.56 5.86
C VAL A 373 -0.34 10.94 4.43
N ASN A 374 0.95 11.15 4.12
CA ASN A 374 1.39 11.39 2.75
C ASN A 374 2.14 10.17 2.23
N MET A 375 1.76 9.70 1.04
CA MET A 375 2.35 8.53 0.41
C MET A 375 3.08 8.92 -0.87
N TYR A 376 4.39 8.68 -0.87
CA TYR A 376 5.18 8.80 -2.07
C TYR A 376 4.90 7.63 -3.01
N ILE A 377 4.62 7.92 -4.28
CA ILE A 377 4.28 6.91 -5.30
C ILE A 377 5.28 6.86 -6.47
N GLY A 378 6.43 7.54 -6.33
CA GLY A 378 7.45 7.61 -7.39
C GLY A 378 7.38 8.86 -8.28
N ILE A 379 6.64 9.89 -7.87
CA ILE A 379 6.58 11.15 -8.61
C ILE A 379 7.94 11.85 -8.59
N VAL A 380 8.38 12.31 -9.75
CA VAL A 380 9.59 13.12 -9.90
C VAL A 380 9.16 14.55 -10.20
N ALA A 381 9.50 15.49 -9.33
CA ALA A 381 9.35 16.90 -9.67
C ALA A 381 10.61 17.40 -10.37
N LYS A 382 10.43 18.04 -11.51
CA LYS A 382 11.50 18.63 -12.31
C LYS A 382 12.29 19.64 -11.46
N GLU A 383 13.61 19.48 -11.37
CA GLU A 383 14.45 20.49 -10.73
C GLU A 383 14.41 21.77 -11.57
N GLU A 384 14.17 22.91 -10.91
CA GLU A 384 14.33 24.21 -11.55
C GLU A 384 15.83 24.47 -11.72
N SER A 385 16.26 24.52 -12.99
CA SER A 385 17.64 24.79 -13.40
C SER A 385 18.06 26.24 -13.16
#